data_AF-A0A074RRZ8-F1
#
_entry.id   AF-A0A074RRZ8-F1
#
_cell.length_a   1.000
_cell.length_b   1.000
_cell.length_c   1.000
_cell.angle_alpha   90.00
_cell.angle_beta   90.00
_cell.angle_gamma   90.00
#
_symmetry.space_group_name_H-M   'P 1'
#
loop_
_entity.id
_entity.type
_entity.pdbx_description
1 polymer ?
#
loop_
_entity_poly.entity_id
_entity_poly.type
_entity_poly.pdbx_seq_one_letter_code
_entity_poly.pdbx_strand_id
1 'polypeptide(L)'
;MANLLGAFVFVLVMMGPIALGLAISVPIAGAIVRLRANYTPKGLQLNQEEDINGSSHVAPEARVGPAVDGVINMVRRIYRLEGWPGFYKGFMPAFVSTVLLTLWAILTIPGHAKYKPRSSMHIPATGVFRGLLYGFGSLVVSIPYEILFNRAVCTPHRLPWFRPMEALRIILTPYEIRKPWVLYLTPGLLAARMLIVVWVVAIARVVRAMLLPSLADGLSSARDEDDQNRMTKFLNLTNVTIFLLFGVASTAVLCPLEVLSTRLSVQRNHPTTDADCAIDGMADPAADYIGEEEDVIALRSEEDPYIGLADCARRMIDEEGVSSLFRAWWLTMIAVTLGGFA
;
A
#
# COMPACT_ATOMS: atom_id res chain seq x y z
N MET A 1 17.96 -29.32 12.29
CA MET A 1 17.29 -29.85 11.06
C MET A 1 15.78 -30.05 11.23
N ALA A 2 15.28 -30.55 12.38
CA ALA A 2 13.83 -30.70 12.61
C ALA A 2 13.02 -29.39 12.44
N ASN A 3 13.57 -28.24 12.83
CA ASN A 3 12.88 -26.93 12.72
C ASN A 3 12.72 -26.43 11.27
N LEU A 4 13.63 -26.77 10.37
CA LEU A 4 13.59 -26.35 8.96
C LEU A 4 12.55 -27.17 8.18
N LEU A 5 12.52 -28.48 8.39
CA LEU A 5 11.52 -29.36 7.80
C LEU A 5 10.11 -29.01 8.30
N GLY A 6 9.95 -28.77 9.61
CA GLY A 6 8.69 -28.33 10.19
C GLY A 6 8.21 -26.97 9.63
N ALA A 7 9.12 -26.00 9.48
CA ALA A 7 8.80 -24.71 8.85
C ALA A 7 8.38 -24.87 7.38
N PHE A 8 9.06 -25.74 6.63
CA PHE A 8 8.73 -26.01 5.23
C PHE A 8 7.34 -26.64 5.08
N VAL A 9 7.04 -27.67 5.87
CA VAL A 9 5.71 -28.31 5.87
C VAL A 9 4.62 -27.31 6.28
N PHE A 10 4.88 -26.49 7.29
CA PHE A 10 3.95 -25.44 7.71
C PHE A 10 3.68 -24.43 6.60
N VAL A 11 4.71 -23.93 5.91
CA VAL A 11 4.55 -23.00 4.79
C VAL A 11 3.71 -23.63 3.69
N LEU A 12 3.96 -24.89 3.34
CA LEU A 12 3.21 -25.61 2.30
C LEU A 12 1.72 -25.73 2.66
N VAL A 13 1.40 -26.11 3.91
CA VAL A 13 0.01 -26.15 4.41
C VAL A 13 -0.64 -24.77 4.37
N MET A 14 0.13 -23.71 4.63
CA MET A 14 -0.38 -22.33 4.65
C MET A 14 -0.55 -21.69 3.28
N MET A 15 0.01 -22.26 2.20
CA MET A 15 -0.14 -21.71 0.84
C MET A 15 -1.60 -21.59 0.41
N GLY A 16 -2.44 -22.59 0.69
CA GLY A 16 -3.86 -22.60 0.33
C GLY A 16 -4.66 -21.49 1.01
N PRO A 17 -4.66 -21.40 2.36
CA PRO A 17 -5.30 -20.31 3.09
C PRO A 17 -4.77 -18.92 2.70
N ILE A 18 -3.46 -18.79 2.46
CA ILE A 18 -2.85 -17.53 1.99
C ILE A 18 -3.41 -17.15 0.62
N ALA A 19 -3.43 -18.09 -0.34
CA ALA A 19 -3.96 -17.85 -1.68
C ALA A 19 -5.44 -17.45 -1.64
N LEU A 20 -6.26 -18.11 -0.81
CA LEU A 20 -7.68 -17.76 -0.64
C LEU A 20 -7.85 -16.37 -0.01
N GLY A 21 -7.07 -16.02 1.01
CA GLY A 21 -7.08 -14.71 1.62
C GLY A 21 -6.72 -13.61 0.61
N LEU A 22 -5.68 -13.85 -0.19
CA LEU A 22 -5.25 -12.93 -1.24
C LEU A 22 -6.25 -12.82 -2.38
N ALA A 23 -6.96 -13.89 -2.74
CA ALA A 23 -7.99 -13.83 -3.76
C ALA A 23 -9.11 -12.84 -3.40
N ILE A 24 -9.39 -12.67 -2.10
CA ILE A 24 -10.37 -11.70 -1.59
C ILE A 24 -9.74 -10.31 -1.44
N SER A 25 -8.52 -10.22 -0.90
CA SER A 25 -7.91 -8.93 -0.56
C SER A 25 -7.32 -8.18 -1.75
N VAL A 26 -6.75 -8.88 -2.74
CA VAL A 26 -6.04 -8.28 -3.88
C VAL A 26 -6.94 -7.38 -4.74
N PRO A 27 -8.18 -7.78 -5.12
CA PRO A 27 -9.07 -6.90 -5.87
C PRO A 27 -9.37 -5.57 -5.16
N ILE A 28 -9.58 -5.62 -3.84
CA ILE A 28 -9.86 -4.44 -3.01
C ILE A 28 -8.61 -3.57 -2.90
N ALA A 29 -7.46 -4.17 -2.55
CA ALA A 29 -6.20 -3.46 -2.45
C ALA A 29 -5.80 -2.81 -3.79
N GLY A 30 -5.99 -3.52 -4.90
CA GLY A 30 -5.70 -3.01 -6.25
C GLY A 30 -6.57 -1.81 -6.62
N ALA A 31 -7.86 -1.84 -6.31
CA ALA A 31 -8.75 -0.70 -6.54
C ALA A 31 -8.35 0.53 -5.70
N ILE A 32 -7.93 0.33 -4.45
CA ILE A 32 -7.45 1.41 -3.57
C ILE A 32 -6.17 2.02 -4.13
N VAL A 33 -5.20 1.20 -4.53
CA VAL A 33 -3.93 1.67 -5.09
C VAL A 33 -4.18 2.48 -6.36
N ARG A 34 -5.03 2.01 -7.28
CA ARG A 34 -5.41 2.77 -8.48
C ARG A 34 -6.03 4.11 -8.14
N LEU A 35 -6.94 4.16 -7.16
CA LEU A 35 -7.57 5.41 -6.74
C LEU A 35 -6.55 6.41 -6.16
N ARG A 36 -5.58 5.93 -5.37
CA ARG A 36 -4.53 6.76 -4.75
C ARG A 36 -3.47 7.21 -5.76
N ALA A 37 -3.14 6.34 -6.72
CA ALA A 37 -2.17 6.61 -7.78
C ALA A 37 -2.73 7.50 -8.90
N ASN A 38 -4.05 7.56 -9.08
CA ASN A 38 -4.68 8.34 -10.15
C ASN A 38 -4.32 9.83 -10.05
N TYR A 39 -3.60 10.34 -11.04
CA TYR A 39 -3.17 11.72 -11.14
C TYR A 39 -4.26 12.56 -11.80
N THR A 40 -4.76 13.60 -11.11
CA THR A 40 -5.83 14.46 -11.65
C THR A 40 -5.51 15.94 -11.39
N PRO A 41 -4.62 16.55 -12.20
CA PRO A 41 -4.25 17.94 -12.02
C PRO A 41 -5.42 18.87 -12.34
N LYS A 42 -5.41 20.05 -11.72
CA LYS A 42 -6.32 21.15 -12.06
C LYS A 42 -6.05 21.55 -13.51
N GLY A 43 -7.08 21.46 -14.34
CA GLY A 43 -7.06 21.89 -15.73
C GLY A 43 -7.03 23.41 -15.82
N LEU A 44 -6.26 23.92 -16.79
CA LEU A 44 -6.33 25.30 -17.22
C LEU A 44 -7.66 25.50 -17.95
N GLN A 45 -8.58 26.24 -17.34
CA GLN A 45 -9.74 26.76 -18.05
C GLN A 45 -9.24 27.87 -18.97
N LEU A 46 -9.16 27.60 -20.28
CA LEU A 46 -9.08 28.67 -21.26
C LEU A 46 -10.40 29.42 -21.15
N ASN A 47 -10.36 30.70 -20.76
CA ASN A 47 -11.53 31.56 -20.56
C ASN A 47 -12.62 31.24 -21.59
N GLN A 48 -13.67 30.55 -21.13
CA GLN A 48 -14.85 30.36 -21.96
C GLN A 48 -15.44 31.76 -22.09
N GLU A 49 -15.46 32.28 -23.33
CA GLU A 49 -15.98 33.62 -23.64
C GLU A 49 -17.25 33.87 -22.84
N GLU A 50 -17.28 34.99 -22.11
CA GLU A 50 -18.44 35.44 -21.35
C GLU A 50 -19.66 35.42 -22.28
N ASP A 51 -20.50 34.40 -22.14
CA ASP A 51 -21.83 34.45 -22.70
C ASP A 51 -22.49 35.71 -22.12
N ILE A 52 -22.86 36.63 -23.03
CA ILE A 52 -23.40 37.99 -22.81
C ILE A 52 -24.63 38.01 -21.87
N ASN A 53 -25.15 36.85 -21.50
CA ASN A 53 -26.31 36.66 -20.64
C ASN A 53 -25.92 36.16 -19.25
N GLY A 54 -25.10 36.94 -18.52
CA GLY A 54 -25.05 37.12 -17.04
C GLY A 54 -25.36 35.96 -16.08
N SER A 55 -25.30 34.70 -16.52
CA SER A 55 -25.59 33.52 -15.74
C SER A 55 -24.27 32.91 -15.36
N SER A 56 -23.78 33.31 -14.18
CA SER A 56 -22.64 32.73 -13.51
C SER A 56 -22.97 31.29 -13.09
N HIS A 57 -23.07 30.39 -14.06
CA HIS A 57 -22.94 28.97 -13.82
C HIS A 57 -21.46 28.73 -13.52
N VAL A 58 -21.13 28.66 -12.23
CA VAL A 58 -19.80 28.22 -11.76
C VAL A 58 -19.59 26.82 -12.33
N ALA A 59 -18.88 26.73 -13.45
CA ALA A 59 -18.52 25.47 -14.06
C ALA A 59 -17.65 24.69 -13.05
N PRO A 60 -17.90 23.40 -12.83
CA PRO A 60 -17.07 22.58 -11.95
C PRO A 60 -15.61 22.68 -12.39
N GLU A 61 -14.70 22.81 -11.43
CA GLU A 61 -13.25 22.91 -11.67
C GLU A 61 -12.80 21.85 -12.69
N ALA A 62 -12.29 22.29 -13.84
CA ALA A 62 -11.87 21.38 -14.89
C ALA A 62 -10.70 20.55 -14.35
N ARG A 63 -10.77 19.22 -14.40
CA ARG A 63 -9.66 18.32 -14.05
C ARG A 63 -9.23 17.56 -15.30
N VAL A 64 -7.93 17.41 -15.50
CA VAL A 64 -7.39 16.62 -16.62
C VAL A 64 -7.31 15.16 -16.19
N GLY A 65 -7.80 14.25 -17.04
CA GLY A 65 -7.81 12.82 -16.79
C GLY A 65 -9.12 12.28 -16.18
N PRO A 66 -9.23 10.96 -16.02
CA PRO A 66 -10.44 10.33 -15.51
C PRO A 66 -10.65 10.70 -14.03
N ALA A 67 -11.62 11.58 -13.79
CA ALA A 67 -12.09 11.91 -12.45
C ALA A 67 -12.88 10.72 -11.89
N VAL A 68 -12.21 9.88 -11.09
CA VAL A 68 -12.84 8.74 -10.43
C VAL A 68 -13.07 9.06 -8.96
N ASP A 69 -14.32 9.39 -8.64
CA ASP A 69 -14.70 9.66 -7.26
C ASP A 69 -15.03 8.36 -6.54
N GLY A 70 -14.08 7.87 -5.73
CA GLY A 70 -14.29 6.77 -4.79
C GLY A 70 -14.01 5.36 -5.33
N VAL A 71 -13.90 4.42 -4.40
CA VAL A 71 -13.42 3.05 -4.66
C VAL A 71 -14.41 2.25 -5.51
N ILE A 72 -15.72 2.42 -5.30
CA ILE A 72 -16.75 1.68 -6.05
C ILE A 72 -16.73 2.08 -7.53
N ASN A 73 -16.58 3.38 -7.81
CA ASN A 73 -16.45 3.88 -9.18
C ASN A 73 -15.18 3.37 -9.84
N MET A 74 -14.07 3.28 -9.09
CA MET A 74 -12.84 2.66 -9.56
C MET A 74 -13.03 1.17 -9.89
N VAL A 75 -13.69 0.41 -9.02
CA VAL A 75 -14.00 -1.02 -9.26
C VAL A 75 -14.84 -1.18 -10.54
N ARG A 76 -15.91 -0.39 -10.69
CA ARG A 76 -16.75 -0.45 -11.90
C ARG A 76 -15.96 -0.13 -13.16
N ARG A 77 -15.05 0.86 -13.09
CA ARG A 77 -14.18 1.24 -14.21
C ARG A 77 -13.18 0.16 -14.57
N ILE A 78 -12.54 -0.48 -13.58
CA ILE A 78 -11.66 -1.63 -13.79
C ILE A 78 -12.41 -2.76 -14.49
N TYR A 79 -13.61 -3.11 -14.00
CA TYR A 79 -14.40 -4.17 -14.62
C TYR A 79 -14.78 -3.86 -16.07
N ARG A 80 -15.12 -2.60 -16.36
CA ARG A 80 -15.50 -2.15 -17.70
C ARG A 80 -14.33 -2.16 -18.69
N LEU A 81 -13.14 -1.72 -18.27
CA LEU A 81 -11.98 -1.53 -19.15
C LEU A 81 -11.05 -2.75 -19.22
N GLU A 82 -10.85 -3.45 -18.09
CA GLU A 82 -9.91 -4.57 -17.98
C GLU A 82 -10.57 -5.93 -17.70
N GLY A 83 -11.85 -5.95 -17.33
CA GLY A 83 -12.55 -7.16 -16.92
C GLY A 83 -11.99 -7.80 -15.64
N TRP A 84 -12.25 -9.09 -15.47
CA TRP A 84 -11.77 -9.88 -14.33
C TRP A 84 -10.24 -9.97 -14.18
N PRO A 85 -9.45 -10.16 -15.26
CA PRO A 85 -7.99 -10.23 -15.14
C PRO A 85 -7.38 -8.96 -14.54
N GLY A 86 -8.00 -7.81 -14.76
CA GLY A 86 -7.57 -6.53 -14.22
C GLY A 86 -7.55 -6.44 -12.69
N PHE A 87 -8.37 -7.22 -11.99
CA PHE A 87 -8.42 -7.23 -10.53
C PHE A 87 -7.28 -8.04 -9.88
N TYR A 88 -6.70 -8.99 -10.62
CA TYR A 88 -5.75 -9.96 -10.08
C TYR A 88 -4.30 -9.74 -10.55
N LYS A 89 -4.00 -8.63 -11.22
CA LYS A 89 -2.62 -8.28 -11.67
C LYS A 89 -1.60 -8.30 -10.53
N GLY A 90 -1.98 -7.82 -9.35
CA GLY A 90 -1.14 -7.78 -8.15
C GLY A 90 -1.06 -9.11 -7.38
N PHE A 91 -1.71 -10.18 -7.83
CA PHE A 91 -1.82 -11.42 -7.04
C PHE A 91 -0.47 -12.10 -6.83
N MET A 92 0.34 -12.26 -7.89
CA MET A 92 1.65 -12.91 -7.79
C MET A 92 2.64 -12.17 -6.87
N PRO A 93 2.87 -10.85 -7.00
CA PRO A 93 3.75 -10.14 -6.08
C PRO A 93 3.22 -10.18 -4.63
N ALA A 94 1.89 -10.13 -4.43
CA ALA A 94 1.29 -10.28 -3.10
C ALA A 94 1.50 -11.67 -2.51
N PHE A 95 1.37 -12.72 -3.32
CA PHE A 95 1.56 -14.09 -2.89
C PHE A 95 3.01 -14.36 -2.46
N VAL A 96 3.97 -14.00 -3.32
CA VAL A 96 5.40 -14.18 -3.03
C VAL A 96 5.80 -13.39 -1.79
N SER A 97 5.39 -12.12 -1.69
CA SER A 97 5.67 -11.29 -0.52
C SER A 97 5.08 -11.85 0.77
N THR A 98 3.83 -12.33 0.74
CA THR A 98 3.19 -12.91 1.92
C THR A 98 3.92 -14.15 2.41
N VAL A 99 4.40 -15.01 1.50
CA VAL A 99 5.22 -16.17 1.84
C VAL A 99 6.56 -15.73 2.46
N LEU A 100 7.24 -14.74 1.87
CA LEU A 100 8.51 -14.21 2.38
C LEU A 100 8.36 -13.54 3.75
N LEU A 101 7.30 -12.76 3.97
CA LEU A 101 7.01 -12.13 5.26
C LEU A 101 6.62 -13.18 6.31
N THR A 102 5.90 -14.23 5.93
CA THR A 102 5.58 -15.34 6.83
C THR A 102 6.85 -16.09 7.23
N LEU A 103 7.76 -16.36 6.29
CA LEU A 103 9.06 -16.93 6.56
C LEU A 103 9.89 -16.03 7.49
N TRP A 104 9.93 -14.71 7.22
CA TRP A 104 10.60 -13.72 8.06
C TRP A 104 10.06 -13.74 9.50
N ALA A 105 8.74 -13.75 9.67
CA ALA A 105 8.11 -13.79 10.98
C ALA A 105 8.43 -15.10 11.74
N ILE A 106 8.41 -16.23 11.05
CA ILE A 106 8.78 -17.55 11.60
C ILE A 106 10.24 -17.53 12.08
N LEU A 107 11.18 -17.01 11.28
CA LEU A 107 12.61 -17.01 11.61
C LEU A 107 12.98 -16.05 12.75
N THR A 108 12.25 -14.95 12.90
CA THR A 108 12.61 -13.86 13.84
C THR A 108 11.88 -13.93 15.18
N ILE A 109 10.76 -14.65 15.27
CA ILE A 109 9.97 -14.80 16.50
C ILE A 109 10.26 -16.17 17.14
N PRO A 110 10.99 -16.23 18.26
CA PRO A 110 11.23 -17.49 18.99
C PRO A 110 9.93 -17.95 19.67
N GLY A 111 9.47 -19.17 19.37
CA GLY A 111 8.28 -19.78 20.00
C GLY A 111 7.20 -20.28 19.03
N HIS A 112 7.59 -21.05 18.00
CA HIS A 112 6.80 -21.50 16.85
C HIS A 112 5.41 -22.14 17.10
N ALA A 113 5.01 -22.44 18.34
CA ALA A 113 3.80 -23.21 18.62
C ALA A 113 2.48 -22.41 18.58
N LYS A 114 2.51 -21.06 18.60
CA LYS A 114 1.30 -20.22 18.66
C LYS A 114 1.14 -19.23 17.49
N TYR A 115 1.99 -19.32 16.46
CA TYR A 115 1.93 -18.41 15.31
C TYR A 115 0.78 -18.82 14.37
N LYS A 116 -0.35 -18.12 14.45
CA LYS A 116 -1.42 -18.20 13.44
C LYS A 116 -1.13 -17.18 12.35
N PRO A 117 -0.88 -17.59 11.09
CA PRO A 117 -0.62 -16.65 10.01
C PRO A 117 -1.92 -15.91 9.72
N ARG A 118 -1.89 -14.58 9.89
CA ARG A 118 -2.95 -13.68 9.46
C ARG A 118 -2.34 -12.62 8.56
N SER A 119 -3.12 -12.15 7.60
CA SER A 119 -2.77 -11.17 6.57
C SER A 119 -2.50 -9.75 7.09
N SER A 120 -2.34 -9.55 8.39
CA SER A 120 -2.10 -8.24 9.00
C SER A 120 -0.80 -8.28 9.80
N MET A 121 -0.04 -7.19 9.75
CA MET A 121 1.26 -7.02 10.40
C MET A 121 1.12 -7.18 11.92
N HIS A 122 1.22 -8.40 12.43
CA HIS A 122 1.21 -8.63 13.88
C HIS A 122 2.58 -8.26 14.44
N ILE A 123 2.62 -7.19 15.21
CA ILE A 123 3.83 -6.83 15.95
C ILE A 123 3.89 -7.82 17.14
N PRO A 124 4.96 -8.62 17.29
CA PRO A 124 5.06 -9.52 18.43
C PRO A 124 5.01 -8.75 19.75
N ALA A 125 4.48 -9.37 20.80
CA ALA A 125 4.42 -8.84 22.17
C ALA A 125 5.84 -8.73 22.77
N THR A 126 6.63 -7.80 22.23
CA THR A 126 8.02 -7.53 22.59
C THR A 126 8.18 -6.02 22.78
N GLY A 127 9.15 -5.59 23.58
CA GLY A 127 9.37 -4.16 23.84
C GLY A 127 9.47 -3.31 22.56
N VAL A 128 9.12 -2.02 22.66
CA VAL A 128 9.05 -1.08 21.52
C VAL A 128 10.29 -1.15 20.64
N PHE A 129 11.49 -1.24 21.22
CA PHE A 129 12.74 -1.35 20.49
C PHE A 129 12.82 -2.60 19.59
N ARG A 130 12.43 -3.78 20.11
CA ARG A 130 12.42 -5.02 19.34
C ARG A 130 11.33 -5.00 18.27
N GLY A 131 10.20 -4.37 18.56
CA GLY A 131 9.15 -4.10 17.58
C GLY A 131 9.66 -3.24 16.43
N LEU A 132 10.39 -2.15 16.72
CA LEU A 132 10.95 -1.25 15.71
C LEU A 132 12.02 -1.96 14.88
N LEU A 133 12.92 -2.73 15.51
CA LEU A 133 13.93 -3.52 14.79
C LEU A 133 13.27 -4.53 13.85
N TYR A 134 12.21 -5.20 14.30
CA TYR A 134 11.42 -6.11 13.48
C TYR A 134 10.71 -5.37 12.32
N GLY A 135 10.08 -4.24 12.61
CA GLY A 135 9.39 -3.41 11.63
C GLY A 135 10.33 -2.89 10.54
N PHE A 136 11.47 -2.34 10.92
CA PHE A 136 12.50 -1.89 9.98
C PHE A 136 13.12 -3.04 9.20
N GLY A 137 13.37 -4.19 9.84
CA GLY A 137 13.82 -5.41 9.15
C GLY A 137 12.80 -5.89 8.10
N SER A 138 11.50 -5.79 8.40
CA SER A 138 10.45 -6.15 7.45
C SER A 138 10.37 -5.24 6.22
N LEU A 139 10.96 -4.03 6.26
CA LEU A 139 11.01 -3.12 5.09
C LEU A 139 11.84 -3.70 3.94
N VAL A 140 12.82 -4.56 4.24
CA VAL A 140 13.63 -5.24 3.22
C VAL A 140 12.73 -6.05 2.27
N VAL A 141 11.71 -6.72 2.78
CA VAL A 141 10.74 -7.46 1.95
C VAL A 141 9.60 -6.55 1.48
N SER A 142 9.17 -5.61 2.33
CA SER A 142 7.95 -4.83 2.07
C SER A 142 8.11 -3.78 0.97
N ILE A 143 9.28 -3.15 0.84
CA ILE A 143 9.54 -2.12 -0.18
C ILE A 143 9.49 -2.69 -1.60
N PRO A 144 10.25 -3.73 -1.97
CA PRO A 144 10.18 -4.30 -3.31
C PRO A 144 8.80 -4.88 -3.59
N TYR A 145 8.13 -5.46 -2.57
CA TYR A 145 6.75 -5.88 -2.69
C TYR A 145 5.81 -4.72 -3.07
N GLU A 146 5.88 -3.59 -2.37
CA GLU A 146 5.01 -2.45 -2.64
C GLU A 146 5.21 -1.91 -4.06
N ILE A 147 6.46 -1.76 -4.49
CA ILE A 147 6.77 -1.28 -5.85
C ILE A 147 6.21 -2.26 -6.89
N LEU A 148 6.50 -3.56 -6.74
CA LEU A 148 6.02 -4.58 -7.66
C LEU A 148 4.49 -4.68 -7.67
N PHE A 149 3.85 -4.63 -6.50
CA PHE A 149 2.39 -4.69 -6.39
C PHE A 149 1.74 -3.45 -7.01
N ASN A 150 2.19 -2.26 -6.64
CA ASN A 150 1.58 -1.01 -7.10
C ASN A 150 1.77 -0.84 -8.61
N ARG A 151 2.97 -1.10 -9.13
CA ARG A 151 3.20 -1.04 -10.58
C ARG A 151 2.47 -2.16 -11.33
N ALA A 152 2.43 -3.39 -10.82
CA ALA A 152 1.65 -4.46 -11.46
C ALA A 152 0.16 -4.10 -11.58
N VAL A 153 -0.40 -3.49 -10.54
CA VAL A 153 -1.79 -3.04 -10.52
C VAL A 153 -2.02 -1.84 -11.45
N CYS A 154 -1.11 -0.88 -11.49
CA CYS A 154 -1.26 0.35 -12.28
C CYS A 154 -0.92 0.19 -13.77
N THR A 155 -0.22 -0.89 -14.15
CA THR A 155 0.22 -1.11 -15.54
C THR A 155 -0.97 -1.44 -16.46
N PRO A 156 -1.07 -0.85 -17.67
CA PRO A 156 -2.15 -1.14 -18.63
C PRO A 156 -1.98 -2.48 -19.38
N HIS A 157 -0.77 -3.04 -19.40
CA HIS A 157 -0.43 -4.29 -20.09
C HIS A 157 -0.95 -5.56 -19.39
N ARG A 158 -1.08 -6.65 -20.17
CA ARG A 158 -1.32 -8.01 -19.68
C ARG A 158 -0.06 -8.57 -19.04
N LEU A 159 -0.17 -8.97 -17.78
CA LEU A 159 0.93 -9.59 -17.04
C LEU A 159 0.82 -11.11 -17.09
N PRO A 160 1.82 -11.82 -17.64
CA PRO A 160 1.83 -13.28 -17.62
C PRO A 160 2.11 -13.80 -16.20
N TRP A 161 1.24 -14.65 -15.67
CA TRP A 161 1.36 -15.16 -14.30
C TRP A 161 2.51 -16.17 -14.14
N PHE A 162 2.75 -17.00 -15.15
CA PHE A 162 3.72 -18.10 -15.11
C PHE A 162 5.10 -17.74 -15.70
N ARG A 163 5.25 -16.53 -16.24
CA ARG A 163 6.52 -16.03 -16.79
C ARG A 163 6.98 -14.79 -16.01
N PRO A 164 7.50 -14.98 -14.79
CA PRO A 164 7.79 -13.87 -13.88
C PRO A 164 8.84 -12.91 -14.44
N MET A 165 9.81 -13.40 -15.22
CA MET A 165 10.85 -12.55 -15.81
C MET A 165 10.30 -11.63 -16.91
N GLU A 166 9.35 -12.12 -17.71
CA GLU A 166 8.66 -11.33 -18.73
C GLU A 166 7.78 -10.27 -18.07
N ALA A 167 7.01 -10.65 -17.06
CA ALA A 167 6.23 -9.72 -16.25
C ALA A 167 7.12 -8.65 -15.58
N LEU A 168 8.29 -9.03 -15.06
CA LEU A 168 9.21 -8.09 -14.42
C LEU A 168 9.77 -7.07 -15.42
N ARG A 169 10.06 -7.49 -16.65
CA ARG A 169 10.51 -6.58 -17.74
C ARG A 169 9.44 -5.60 -18.20
N ILE A 170 8.17 -5.94 -18.04
CA ILE A 170 7.05 -5.03 -18.32
C ILE A 170 6.89 -3.98 -17.19
N ILE A 171 7.15 -4.38 -15.95
CA ILE A 171 6.89 -3.57 -14.76
C ILE A 171 8.08 -2.69 -14.37
N LEU A 172 9.29 -3.22 -14.46
CA LEU A 172 10.54 -2.57 -14.07
C LEU A 172 11.33 -2.13 -15.30
N THR A 173 12.04 -1.02 -15.17
CA THR A 173 12.93 -0.54 -16.23
C THR A 173 14.14 -1.49 -16.39
N PRO A 174 14.76 -1.57 -17.58
CA PRO A 174 16.01 -2.31 -17.78
C PRO A 174 17.11 -1.90 -16.77
N TYR A 175 17.11 -0.63 -16.38
CA TYR A 175 18.00 -0.09 -15.35
C TYR A 175 17.75 -0.72 -13.96
N GLU A 176 16.50 -0.77 -13.51
CA GLU A 176 16.12 -1.35 -12.22
C GLU A 176 16.37 -2.86 -12.13
N ILE A 177 16.19 -3.58 -13.24
CA ILE A 177 16.46 -5.02 -13.30
C ILE A 177 17.95 -5.32 -13.15
N ARG A 178 18.83 -4.49 -13.71
CA ARG A 178 20.29 -4.65 -13.58
C ARG A 178 20.80 -4.19 -12.21
N LYS A 179 20.20 -3.14 -11.64
CA LYS A 179 20.58 -2.55 -10.35
C LYS A 179 19.41 -2.62 -9.35
N PRO A 180 19.07 -3.79 -8.79
CA PRO A 180 17.87 -3.96 -7.94
C PRO A 180 17.90 -3.17 -6.63
N TRP A 181 19.08 -2.77 -6.14
CA TRP A 181 19.22 -1.90 -4.97
C TRP A 181 18.64 -0.49 -5.20
N VAL A 182 18.50 -0.05 -6.45
CA VAL A 182 17.87 1.23 -6.80
C VAL A 182 16.42 1.29 -6.33
N LEU A 183 15.70 0.15 -6.27
CA LEU A 183 14.33 0.09 -5.79
C LEU A 183 14.19 0.61 -4.35
N TYR A 184 15.18 0.36 -3.48
CA TYR A 184 15.20 0.88 -2.11
C TYR A 184 15.60 2.36 -2.03
N LEU A 185 16.32 2.83 -3.04
CA LEU A 185 16.76 4.23 -3.19
C LEU A 185 15.73 5.09 -3.92
N THR A 186 14.55 4.56 -4.23
CA THR A 186 13.44 5.35 -4.80
C THR A 186 13.18 6.56 -3.91
N PRO A 187 13.24 7.79 -4.45
CA PRO A 187 13.28 9.02 -3.67
C PRO A 187 12.06 9.13 -2.74
N GLY A 188 12.31 9.28 -1.44
CA GLY A 188 11.25 9.50 -0.43
C GLY A 188 10.43 8.27 -0.01
N LEU A 189 10.46 7.16 -0.76
CA LEU A 189 9.66 5.96 -0.44
C LEU A 189 10.10 5.31 0.87
N LEU A 190 11.41 5.11 1.07
CA LEU A 190 11.96 4.56 2.31
C LEU A 190 11.58 5.44 3.51
N ALA A 191 11.67 6.76 3.37
CA ALA A 191 11.32 7.70 4.43
C ALA A 191 9.83 7.61 4.81
N ALA A 192 8.93 7.58 3.82
CA ALA A 192 7.50 7.41 4.05
C ALA A 192 7.20 6.12 4.82
N ARG A 193 7.83 5.02 4.40
CA ARG A 193 7.64 3.70 5.00
C ARG A 193 8.19 3.61 6.41
N MET A 194 9.37 4.20 6.66
CA MET A 194 9.94 4.33 8.00
C MET A 194 9.01 5.11 8.93
N LEU A 195 8.44 6.23 8.48
CA LEU A 195 7.50 7.04 9.27
C LEU A 195 6.23 6.26 9.62
N ILE A 196 5.65 5.52 8.66
CA ILE A 196 4.50 4.65 8.91
C ILE A 196 4.85 3.58 9.96
N VAL A 197 6.00 2.91 9.83
CA VAL A 197 6.46 1.91 10.80
C VAL A 197 6.62 2.52 12.20
N VAL A 198 7.27 3.69 12.30
CA VAL A 198 7.42 4.38 13.59
C VAL A 198 6.07 4.72 14.21
N TRP A 199 5.13 5.22 13.41
CA TRP A 199 3.78 5.55 13.90
C TRP A 199 3.04 4.32 14.41
N VAL A 200 2.99 3.25 13.63
CA VAL A 200 2.24 2.04 13.95
C VAL A 200 2.90 1.24 15.08
N VAL A 201 4.23 1.16 15.12
CA VAL A 201 4.96 0.30 16.07
C VAL A 201 5.32 1.01 17.37
N ALA A 202 5.69 2.28 17.33
CA ALA A 202 6.04 3.03 18.53
C ALA A 202 4.82 3.78 19.08
N ILE A 203 4.25 4.71 18.31
CA ILE A 203 3.23 5.63 18.83
C ILE A 203 1.95 4.87 19.17
N ALA A 204 1.38 4.14 18.21
CA ALA A 204 0.12 3.41 18.44
C ALA A 204 0.26 2.35 19.55
N ARG A 205 1.44 1.71 19.67
CA ARG A 205 1.71 0.74 20.74
C ARG A 205 1.81 1.39 22.11
N VAL A 206 2.51 2.51 22.23
CA VAL A 206 2.61 3.26 23.50
C VAL A 206 1.22 3.72 23.95
N VAL A 207 0.43 4.29 23.04
CA VAL A 207 -0.94 4.72 23.33
C VAL A 207 -1.83 3.55 23.75
N ARG A 208 -1.72 2.40 23.07
CA ARG A 208 -2.44 1.17 23.45
C ARG A 208 -2.03 0.68 24.84
N ALA A 209 -0.74 0.63 25.14
CA ALA A 209 -0.24 0.19 26.44
C ALA A 209 -0.69 1.10 27.59
N MET A 210 -0.82 2.42 27.33
CA MET A 210 -1.30 3.38 28.31
C MET A 210 -2.83 3.34 28.53
N LEU A 211 -3.62 3.21 27.46
CA LEU A 211 -5.09 3.29 27.55
C LEU A 211 -5.75 1.95 27.83
N LEU A 212 -5.21 0.87 27.27
CA LEU A 212 -5.76 -0.49 27.31
C LEU A 212 -4.68 -1.50 27.76
N PRO A 213 -4.19 -1.40 29.01
CA PRO A 213 -3.16 -2.30 29.51
C PRO A 213 -3.58 -3.78 29.48
N SER A 214 -4.87 -4.06 29.65
CA SER A 214 -5.43 -5.42 29.56
C SER A 214 -5.44 -6.01 28.14
N LEU A 215 -5.37 -5.18 27.09
CA LEU A 215 -5.26 -5.61 25.68
C LEU A 215 -3.87 -5.37 25.11
N ALA A 216 -2.90 -4.91 25.91
CA ALA A 216 -1.56 -4.58 25.43
C ALA A 216 -0.82 -5.80 24.84
N ASP A 217 -1.13 -7.01 25.34
CA ASP A 217 -0.58 -8.28 24.85
C ASP A 217 -1.47 -9.00 23.81
N GLY A 218 -2.56 -8.37 23.37
CA GLY A 218 -3.44 -8.88 22.32
C GLY A 218 -4.65 -9.67 22.83
N LEU A 219 -5.74 -9.66 22.05
CA LEU A 219 -7.01 -10.32 22.38
C LEU A 219 -6.89 -11.85 22.55
N SER A 220 -5.78 -12.44 22.13
CA SER A 220 -5.51 -13.88 22.16
C SER A 220 -4.95 -14.40 23.48
N SER A 221 -4.45 -13.50 24.35
CA SER A 221 -4.03 -13.87 25.72
C SER A 221 -5.20 -13.93 26.70
N ALA A 222 -6.40 -13.47 26.29
CA ALA A 222 -7.58 -13.34 27.14
C ALA A 222 -8.50 -14.59 27.18
N ARG A 223 -7.95 -15.79 26.92
CA ARG A 223 -8.73 -17.03 26.83
C ARG A 223 -8.83 -17.82 28.16
N ASP A 224 -8.33 -17.28 29.26
CA ASP A 224 -8.61 -17.86 30.58
C ASP A 224 -9.99 -17.39 31.08
N GLU A 225 -10.85 -18.33 31.42
CA GLU A 225 -12.26 -18.12 31.80
C GLU A 225 -12.43 -17.20 33.03
N ASP A 226 -11.40 -17.10 33.88
CA ASP A 226 -11.36 -16.24 35.07
C ASP A 226 -11.12 -14.75 34.74
N ASP A 227 -10.53 -14.45 33.58
CA ASP A 227 -10.22 -13.09 33.12
C ASP A 227 -11.36 -12.46 32.31
N GLN A 228 -12.34 -13.24 31.84
CA GLN A 228 -13.47 -12.74 31.06
C GLN A 228 -14.41 -11.84 31.89
N ASN A 229 -14.58 -12.14 33.19
CA ASN A 229 -15.34 -11.31 34.14
C ASN A 229 -14.55 -10.06 34.59
N ARG A 230 -13.23 -10.06 34.37
CA ARG A 230 -12.31 -8.96 34.62
C ARG A 230 -12.25 -8.01 33.41
N MET A 231 -12.26 -8.56 32.20
CA MET A 231 -12.22 -7.82 30.93
C MET A 231 -13.43 -6.90 30.75
N THR A 232 -14.64 -7.36 31.10
CA THR A 232 -15.87 -6.54 31.06
C THR A 232 -15.91 -5.45 32.14
N LYS A 233 -15.18 -5.64 33.25
CA LYS A 233 -15.16 -4.70 34.39
C LYS A 233 -14.06 -3.63 34.28
N PHE A 234 -13.02 -3.88 33.49
CA PHE A 234 -11.85 -2.99 33.32
C PHE A 234 -11.75 -2.29 31.96
N LEU A 235 -12.57 -2.65 30.97
CA LEU A 235 -12.75 -1.84 29.76
C LEU A 235 -13.60 -0.60 30.11
N ASN A 236 -12.97 0.38 30.74
CA ASN A 236 -13.57 1.70 30.89
C ASN A 236 -14.00 2.19 29.51
N LEU A 237 -15.31 2.39 29.33
CA LEU A 237 -15.90 2.87 28.08
C LEU A 237 -15.19 4.15 27.60
N THR A 238 -14.76 4.99 28.53
CA THR A 238 -13.96 6.19 28.29
C THR A 238 -12.61 5.87 27.64
N ASN A 239 -11.86 4.86 28.12
CA ASN A 239 -10.55 4.51 27.56
C ASN A 239 -10.67 3.94 26.15
N VAL A 240 -11.70 3.11 25.90
CA VAL A 240 -12.00 2.58 24.56
C VAL A 240 -12.40 3.73 23.62
N THR A 241 -13.23 4.67 24.09
CA THR A 241 -13.60 5.86 23.31
C THR A 241 -12.39 6.72 22.97
N ILE A 242 -11.50 6.99 23.94
CA ILE A 242 -10.25 7.75 23.69
C ILE A 242 -9.35 7.01 22.70
N PHE A 243 -9.24 5.70 22.81
CA PHE A 243 -8.45 4.89 21.88
C PHE A 243 -9.02 4.92 20.45
N LEU A 244 -10.34 4.85 20.30
CA LEU A 244 -11.01 5.01 19.00
C LEU A 244 -10.79 6.41 18.41
N LEU A 245 -10.92 7.46 19.23
CA LEU A 245 -10.63 8.83 18.81
C LEU A 245 -9.17 9.00 18.37
N PHE A 246 -8.22 8.37 19.08
CA PHE A 246 -6.82 8.34 18.67
C PHE A 246 -6.64 7.62 17.31
N GLY A 247 -7.35 6.52 17.06
CA GLY A 247 -7.34 5.83 15.76
C GLY A 247 -7.87 6.71 14.62
N VAL A 248 -8.97 7.44 14.86
CA VAL A 248 -9.51 8.41 13.89
C VAL A 248 -8.51 9.54 13.65
N ALA A 249 -7.94 10.13 14.71
CA ALA A 249 -6.93 11.17 14.60
C ALA A 249 -5.65 10.70 13.88
N SER A 250 -5.23 9.46 14.12
CA SER A 250 -4.08 8.83 13.44
C SER A 250 -4.26 8.75 11.92
N THR A 251 -5.51 8.70 11.44
CA THR A 251 -5.81 8.70 10.01
C THR A 251 -5.34 9.99 9.33
N ALA A 252 -5.34 11.12 10.05
CA ALA A 252 -4.88 12.40 9.52
C ALA A 252 -3.38 12.39 9.13
N VAL A 253 -2.58 11.54 9.77
CA VAL A 253 -1.14 11.38 9.52
C VAL A 253 -0.85 10.20 8.61
N LEU A 254 -1.51 9.06 8.84
CA LEU A 254 -1.24 7.83 8.11
C LEU A 254 -1.78 7.87 6.67
N CYS A 255 -2.97 8.44 6.45
CA CYS A 255 -3.55 8.51 5.11
C CYS A 255 -2.65 9.26 4.10
N PRO A 256 -2.17 10.49 4.38
CA PRO A 256 -1.29 11.18 3.44
C PRO A 256 0.01 10.41 3.22
N LEU A 257 0.60 9.81 4.26
CA LEU A 257 1.81 8.99 4.10
C LEU A 257 1.58 7.77 3.20
N GLU A 258 0.44 7.09 3.33
CA GLU A 258 0.09 5.97 2.47
C GLU A 258 -0.13 6.41 1.01
N VAL A 259 -0.83 7.52 0.77
CA VAL A 259 -1.05 8.05 -0.58
C VAL A 259 0.28 8.45 -1.23
N LEU A 260 1.15 9.17 -0.50
CA LEU A 260 2.47 9.54 -0.98
C LEU A 260 3.34 8.31 -1.26
N SER A 261 3.32 7.31 -0.38
CA SER A 261 4.02 6.04 -0.59
C SER A 261 3.56 5.34 -1.88
N THR A 262 2.24 5.28 -2.12
CA THR A 262 1.72 4.68 -3.36
C THR A 262 2.21 5.42 -4.61
N ARG A 263 2.21 6.76 -4.61
CA ARG A 263 2.67 7.55 -5.76
C ARG A 263 4.16 7.42 -6.02
N LEU A 264 4.97 7.49 -4.96
CA LEU A 264 6.42 7.32 -5.06
C LEU A 264 6.80 5.91 -5.52
N SER A 265 6.03 4.88 -5.14
CA SER A 265 6.30 3.50 -5.57
C SER A 265 5.94 3.20 -7.03
N VAL A 266 4.99 3.95 -7.60
CA VAL A 266 4.58 3.79 -9.00
C VAL A 266 5.60 4.43 -9.94
N GLN A 267 6.26 5.51 -9.50
CA GLN A 267 7.32 6.17 -10.25
C GLN A 267 8.43 5.18 -10.62
N ARG A 268 8.79 5.15 -11.90
CA ARG A 268 9.90 4.36 -12.44
C ARG A 268 11.22 5.10 -12.27
N ASN A 269 12.28 4.37 -11.96
CA ASN A 269 13.62 4.95 -11.88
C ASN A 269 14.31 4.85 -13.24
N HIS A 270 14.73 6.00 -13.75
CA HIS A 270 15.49 6.13 -14.99
C HIS A 270 16.96 6.43 -14.71
N PRO A 271 17.86 6.06 -15.64
CA PRO A 271 19.26 6.40 -15.54
C PRO A 271 19.47 7.92 -15.65
N THR A 272 20.35 8.46 -14.81
CA THR A 272 20.71 9.90 -14.81
C THR A 272 22.03 10.21 -15.51
N THR A 273 22.77 9.18 -15.93
CA THR A 273 24.11 9.29 -16.52
C THR A 273 24.10 8.73 -17.95
N ASP A 274 24.79 9.39 -18.89
CA ASP A 274 24.84 9.01 -20.31
C ASP A 274 25.23 7.55 -20.56
N ALA A 275 26.14 7.00 -19.76
CA ALA A 275 26.54 5.60 -19.82
C ALA A 275 25.41 4.61 -19.45
N ASP A 276 24.51 5.03 -18.55
CA ASP A 276 23.34 4.25 -18.17
C ASP A 276 22.15 4.55 -19.13
N CYS A 277 22.09 5.69 -19.84
CA CYS A 277 21.06 5.98 -20.84
C CYS A 277 21.14 5.05 -22.07
N ALA A 278 22.34 4.61 -22.45
CA ALA A 278 22.53 3.60 -23.49
C ALA A 278 21.91 2.23 -23.14
N ILE A 279 21.58 2.00 -21.86
CA ILE A 279 20.94 0.77 -21.36
C ILE A 279 19.42 0.82 -21.51
N ASP A 280 18.83 2.01 -21.44
CA ASP A 280 17.37 2.22 -21.50
C ASP A 280 16.85 2.31 -22.94
N GLY A 281 17.73 2.50 -23.93
CA GLY A 281 17.38 2.51 -25.36
C GLY A 281 16.98 1.15 -25.95
N MET A 282 16.72 0.13 -25.13
CA MET A 282 16.17 -1.14 -25.58
C MET A 282 14.66 -0.95 -25.84
N ALA A 283 14.20 -1.29 -27.04
CA ALA A 283 12.78 -1.20 -27.39
C ALA A 283 11.89 -1.86 -26.33
N ASP A 284 10.81 -1.17 -25.94
CA ASP A 284 9.84 -1.70 -24.98
C ASP A 284 9.39 -3.09 -25.40
N PRO A 285 9.28 -4.04 -24.46
CA PRO A 285 8.79 -5.37 -24.78
C PRO A 285 7.41 -5.23 -25.42
N ALA A 286 7.19 -5.87 -26.57
CA ALA A 286 5.90 -5.93 -27.23
C ALA A 286 4.89 -6.63 -26.30
N ALA A 287 4.26 -5.86 -25.42
CA ALA A 287 3.35 -6.36 -24.39
C ALA A 287 1.91 -6.01 -24.77
N ASP A 288 1.06 -7.03 -24.81
CA ASP A 288 -0.35 -6.88 -25.14
C ASP A 288 -1.03 -5.91 -24.16
N TYR A 289 -1.63 -4.85 -24.70
CA TYR A 289 -2.48 -3.93 -23.94
C TYR A 289 -3.79 -4.61 -23.54
N ILE A 290 -4.32 -4.28 -22.37
CA ILE A 290 -5.60 -4.82 -21.91
C ILE A 290 -6.79 -4.01 -22.43
N GLY A 291 -6.69 -2.69 -22.35
CA GLY A 291 -7.72 -1.77 -22.83
C GLY A 291 -7.52 -1.47 -24.31
N GLU A 292 -8.63 -1.31 -25.04
CA GLU A 292 -8.58 -1.02 -26.48
C GLU A 292 -8.23 0.45 -26.76
N GLU A 293 -8.63 1.40 -25.89
CA GLU A 293 -8.50 2.85 -26.18
C GLU A 293 -8.27 3.77 -24.95
N GLU A 294 -8.63 3.34 -23.73
CA GLU A 294 -8.58 4.20 -22.53
C GLU A 294 -7.95 3.46 -21.33
N ASP A 295 -6.98 4.10 -20.67
CA ASP A 295 -6.38 3.61 -19.43
C ASP A 295 -7.31 3.81 -18.22
N VAL A 296 -7.25 2.88 -17.27
CA VAL A 296 -8.08 2.94 -16.05
C VAL A 296 -7.76 4.18 -15.21
N ILE A 297 -6.49 4.57 -15.16
CA ILE A 297 -5.99 5.69 -14.36
C ILE A 297 -5.03 6.54 -15.19
N ALA A 298 -4.94 7.83 -14.87
CA ALA A 298 -3.87 8.67 -15.36
C ALA A 298 -2.69 8.59 -14.40
N LEU A 299 -1.48 8.44 -14.92
CA LEU A 299 -0.23 8.52 -14.17
C LEU A 299 0.50 9.82 -14.52
N ARG A 300 1.36 10.29 -13.61
CA ARG A 300 2.26 11.41 -13.87
C ARG A 300 3.25 11.01 -14.98
N SER A 301 3.61 11.96 -15.85
CA SER A 301 4.66 11.75 -16.85
C SER A 301 5.99 11.38 -16.19
N GLU A 302 6.74 10.45 -16.80
CA GLU A 302 8.06 10.02 -16.34
C GLU A 302 9.13 11.11 -16.50
N GLU A 303 8.88 12.14 -17.33
CA GLU A 303 9.80 13.25 -17.59
C GLU A 303 9.97 14.21 -16.40
N ASP A 304 8.97 14.28 -15.51
CA ASP A 304 8.97 15.16 -14.34
C ASP A 304 8.72 14.37 -13.04
N PRO A 305 9.70 13.58 -12.57
CA PRO A 305 9.58 12.72 -11.40
C PRO A 305 9.59 13.51 -10.07
N TYR A 306 9.04 12.91 -9.02
CA TYR A 306 9.20 13.42 -7.65
C TYR A 306 10.63 13.21 -7.16
N ILE A 307 11.20 14.25 -6.54
CA ILE A 307 12.58 14.25 -6.06
C ILE A 307 12.68 13.69 -4.62
N GLY A 308 11.56 13.72 -3.88
CA GLY A 308 11.50 13.18 -2.53
C GLY A 308 10.11 13.28 -1.91
N LEU A 309 10.00 12.87 -0.64
CA LEU A 309 8.71 12.80 0.05
C LEU A 309 8.04 14.17 0.21
N ALA A 310 8.81 15.18 0.64
CA ALA A 310 8.29 16.54 0.84
C ALA A 310 7.95 17.23 -0.49
N ASP A 311 8.76 17.01 -1.52
CA ASP A 311 8.50 17.50 -2.88
C ASP A 311 7.23 16.87 -3.45
N CYS A 312 7.06 15.54 -3.30
CA CYS A 312 5.84 14.83 -3.68
C CYS A 312 4.60 15.41 -2.98
N ALA A 313 4.66 15.64 -1.67
CA ALA A 313 3.56 16.22 -0.92
C ALA A 313 3.20 17.63 -1.40
N ARG A 314 4.21 18.48 -1.60
CA ARG A 314 4.02 19.86 -2.07
C ARG A 314 3.38 19.89 -3.46
N ARG A 315 3.99 19.20 -4.42
CA ARG A 315 3.49 19.15 -5.81
C ARG A 315 2.07 18.60 -5.89
N MET A 316 1.76 17.56 -5.11
CA MET A 316 0.41 17.00 -5.10
C MET A 316 -0.63 17.97 -4.55
N ILE A 317 -0.29 18.78 -3.54
CA ILE A 317 -1.16 19.85 -3.04
C ILE A 317 -1.32 20.95 -4.08
N ASP A 318 -0.23 21.37 -4.72
CA ASP A 318 -0.22 22.48 -5.67
C ASP A 318 -1.00 22.12 -6.96
N GLU A 319 -0.78 20.92 -7.50
CA GLU A 319 -1.34 20.44 -8.76
C GLU A 319 -2.77 19.89 -8.63
N GLU A 320 -3.08 19.13 -7.56
CA GLU A 320 -4.38 18.45 -7.40
C GLU A 320 -5.23 18.99 -6.25
N GLY A 321 -4.63 19.73 -5.31
CA GLY A 321 -5.28 20.19 -4.09
C GLY A 321 -5.15 19.21 -2.91
N VAL A 322 -5.50 19.68 -1.71
CA VAL A 322 -5.32 18.94 -0.45
C VAL A 322 -6.19 17.68 -0.37
N SER A 323 -7.33 17.63 -1.04
CA SER A 323 -8.23 16.47 -1.04
C SER A 323 -7.58 15.21 -1.64
N SER A 324 -6.58 15.38 -2.51
CA SER A 324 -5.83 14.29 -3.13
C SER A 324 -5.05 13.45 -2.10
N LEU A 325 -4.53 14.08 -1.04
CA LEU A 325 -3.81 13.43 0.07
C LEU A 325 -4.70 12.50 0.89
N PHE A 326 -6.01 12.73 0.88
CA PHE A 326 -6.99 12.00 1.68
C PHE A 326 -7.84 11.04 0.85
N ARG A 327 -7.36 10.63 -0.33
CA ARG A 327 -8.05 9.62 -1.15
C ARG A 327 -8.14 8.29 -0.40
N ALA A 328 -9.38 7.80 -0.27
CA ALA A 328 -9.70 6.59 0.50
C ALA A 328 -9.29 6.66 1.99
N TRP A 329 -9.37 7.84 2.62
CA TRP A 329 -9.03 8.02 4.04
C TRP A 329 -9.85 7.12 4.98
N TRP A 330 -11.13 6.88 4.68
CA TRP A 330 -12.02 6.07 5.52
C TRP A 330 -11.56 4.60 5.61
N LEU A 331 -10.85 4.10 4.58
CA LEU A 331 -10.28 2.76 4.60
C LEU A 331 -9.05 2.69 5.50
N THR A 332 -8.19 3.71 5.47
CA THR A 332 -7.09 3.84 6.44
C THR A 332 -7.65 3.94 7.86
N MET A 333 -8.73 4.69 8.07
CA MET A 333 -9.39 4.78 9.37
C MET A 333 -9.85 3.42 9.88
N ILE A 334 -10.57 2.64 9.04
CA ILE A 334 -11.01 1.29 9.40
C ILE A 334 -9.81 0.38 9.68
N ALA A 335 -8.78 0.43 8.84
CA ALA A 335 -7.57 -0.40 9.01
C ALA A 335 -6.83 -0.09 10.32
N VAL A 336 -6.68 1.19 10.67
CA VAL A 336 -5.97 1.63 11.87
C VAL A 336 -6.79 1.35 13.12
N THR A 337 -8.10 1.60 13.09
CA THR A 337 -8.99 1.35 14.23
C THR A 337 -9.13 -0.14 14.50
N LEU A 338 -9.42 -0.97 13.49
CA LEU A 338 -9.51 -2.42 13.65
C LEU A 338 -8.15 -3.06 13.95
N GLY A 339 -7.09 -2.61 13.27
CA GLY A 339 -5.72 -3.08 13.50
C GLY A 339 -5.21 -2.75 14.90
N GLY A 340 -5.69 -1.65 15.50
CA GLY A 340 -5.38 -1.27 16.87
C GLY A 340 -5.86 -2.28 17.92
N PHE A 341 -6.92 -3.06 17.63
CA PHE A 341 -7.47 -4.07 18.53
C PHE A 341 -6.89 -5.48 18.30
N ALA A 342 -6.31 -5.74 17.12
CA ALA A 342 -5.69 -7.02 16.78
C ALA A 342 -4.47 -7.31 17.65
#